data_AF-A0A971V4W9-F1
#
_entry.id   AF-A0A971V4W9-F1
#
_cell.length_a   1.000
_cell.length_b   1.000
_cell.length_c   1.000
_cell.angle_alpha   90.00
_cell.angle_beta   90.00
_cell.angle_gamma   90.00
#
_symmetry.space_group_name_H-M   'P 1'
#
loop_
_entity.id
_entity.type
_entity.pdbx_description
1 polymer ?
#
loop_
_entity_poly.entity_id
_entity_poly.type
_entity_poly.pdbx_seq_one_letter_code
_entity_poly.pdbx_strand_id
1 'polypeptide(L)'
;MNNKIVYLIVFLMSIVGISCKEEGRVDFIDEHAPAPAQVTNVLIENRAGGALLKYTLPVDKNLLYVRAEYEIKPGVIRETKSSYFKDSLVLEG
;
A
#
# COMPACT_ATOMS: atom_id res chain seq x y z
N MET A 1 45.66 -4.78 31.03
CA MET A 1 44.53 -5.19 30.17
C MET A 1 45.11 -5.90 28.96
N ASN A 2 44.77 -7.18 28.75
CA ASN A 2 45.44 -7.97 27.70
C ASN A 2 45.22 -7.33 26.32
N ASN A 3 46.30 -7.20 25.56
CA ASN A 3 46.29 -6.70 24.17
C ASN A 3 45.21 -7.36 23.30
N LYS A 4 44.95 -8.65 23.47
CA LYS A 4 43.85 -9.37 22.79
C LYS A 4 42.45 -8.80 23.11
N ILE A 5 42.22 -8.37 24.35
CA ILE A 5 40.95 -7.77 24.79
C ILE A 5 40.80 -6.36 24.19
N VAL A 6 41.89 -5.62 24.09
CA VAL A 6 41.90 -4.29 23.45
C VAL A 6 41.53 -4.40 21.97
N TYR A 7 42.11 -5.36 21.23
CA TYR A 7 41.75 -5.59 19.82
C TYR A 7 40.29 -6.00 19.63
N LEU A 8 39.74 -6.83 20.54
CA LEU A 8 38.33 -7.24 20.49
C LEU A 8 37.37 -6.05 20.67
N ILE A 9 37.68 -5.15 21.61
CA ILE A 9 36.85 -3.96 21.89
C ILE A 9 36.87 -2.99 20.70
N VAL A 10 38.03 -2.77 20.09
CA VAL A 10 38.17 -1.91 18.90
C VAL A 10 37.39 -2.48 17.70
N PHE A 11 37.41 -3.79 17.51
CA PHE A 11 36.63 -4.45 16.46
C PHE A 11 35.12 -4.29 16.70
N LEU A 12 34.66 -4.52 17.93
CA LEU A 12 33.24 -4.40 18.28
C LEU A 12 32.73 -2.95 18.12
N MET A 13 33.56 -1.96 18.46
CA MET A 13 33.24 -0.54 18.32
C MET A 13 33.12 -0.08 16.86
N SER A 14 33.77 -0.79 15.93
CA SER A 14 33.74 -0.47 14.49
C SER A 14 32.41 -0.87 13.81
N ILE A 15 31.62 -1.77 14.42
CA ILE A 15 30.38 -2.30 13.84
C ILE A 15 29.18 -1.37 14.13
N VAL A 16 29.29 -0.49 15.13
CA VAL A 16 28.21 0.39 15.60
C VAL A 16 27.87 1.52 14.61
N GLY A 17 28.71 1.73 13.58
CA GLY A 17 28.52 2.75 12.56
C GLY A 17 27.71 2.32 11.32
N ILE A 18 27.31 1.05 11.22
CA ILE A 18 26.56 0.55 10.06
C ILE A 18 25.07 0.87 10.26
N SER A 19 24.67 2.06 9.83
CA SER A 19 23.26 2.45 9.76
C SER A 19 22.70 2.14 8.37
N CYS A 20 21.54 1.49 8.33
CA CYS A 20 20.77 1.34 7.10
C CYS A 20 20.13 2.70 6.78
N LYS A 21 20.42 3.26 5.60
CA LYS A 21 19.68 4.42 5.13
C LYS A 21 18.33 3.96 4.61
N GLU A 22 17.27 4.64 5.04
CA GLU A 22 15.95 4.47 4.43
C GLU A 22 16.04 4.95 2.97
N GLU A 23 15.88 4.03 2.02
CA GLU A 23 15.72 4.42 0.62
C GLU A 23 14.42 5.21 0.48
N GLY A 24 14.48 6.30 -0.27
CA GLY A 24 13.31 7.16 -0.48
C GLY A 24 12.14 6.38 -1.05
N ARG A 25 10.92 6.86 -0.77
CA ARG A 25 9.70 6.34 -1.39
C ARG A 25 9.88 6.38 -2.92
N VAL A 26 9.78 5.21 -3.57
CA VAL A 26 9.72 5.15 -5.04
C VAL A 26 8.35 5.69 -5.44
N ASP A 27 8.29 7.00 -5.59
CA ASP A 27 7.08 7.67 -6.06
C ASP A 27 6.92 7.44 -7.55
N PHE A 28 5.94 6.61 -7.90
CA PHE A 28 5.41 6.52 -9.27
C PHE A 28 4.47 7.69 -9.60
N ILE A 29 4.48 8.74 -8.77
CA ILE A 29 3.55 9.86 -8.81
C ILE A 29 4.24 11.00 -9.55
N ASP A 30 3.74 11.31 -10.74
CA ASP A 30 4.01 12.56 -11.42
C ASP A 30 3.07 13.63 -10.83
N GLU A 31 3.63 14.63 -10.15
CA GLU A 31 2.85 15.72 -9.50
C GLU A 31 2.03 16.55 -10.48
N HIS A 32 2.34 16.49 -11.78
CA HIS A 32 1.62 17.20 -12.83
C HIS A 32 0.67 16.30 -13.64
N ALA A 33 0.65 14.99 -13.36
CA ALA A 33 -0.25 14.08 -14.04
C ALA A 33 -1.71 14.30 -13.59
N PRO A 34 -2.68 14.15 -14.51
CA PRO A 34 -4.09 14.23 -14.17
C PRO A 34 -4.48 13.10 -13.21
N ALA A 35 -5.61 13.29 -12.51
CA ALA A 35 -6.17 12.25 -11.66
C ALA A 35 -6.46 10.96 -12.48
N PRO A 36 -6.22 9.76 -11.92
CA PRO A 36 -6.50 8.52 -12.62
C PRO A 36 -7.97 8.38 -13.03
N ALA A 37 -8.17 7.74 -14.18
CA ALA A 37 -9.51 7.46 -14.67
C ALA A 37 -10.29 6.52 -13.73
N GLN A 38 -11.61 6.53 -13.83
CA GLN A 38 -12.46 5.62 -13.08
C GLN A 38 -12.28 4.17 -13.58
N VAL A 39 -12.41 3.21 -12.66
CA VAL A 39 -12.46 1.78 -13.02
C VAL A 39 -13.71 1.46 -13.83
N THR A 40 -13.63 0.44 -14.69
CA THR A 40 -14.73 0.03 -15.58
C THR A 40 -15.14 -1.42 -15.35
N ASN A 41 -16.25 -1.86 -15.97
CA ASN A 41 -16.75 -3.24 -15.89
C ASN A 41 -16.91 -3.76 -14.45
N VAL A 42 -17.50 -2.94 -13.58
CA VAL A 42 -17.70 -3.32 -12.17
C VAL A 42 -18.73 -4.45 -12.10
N LEU A 43 -18.29 -5.61 -11.63
CA LEU A 43 -19.10 -6.79 -11.35
C LEU A 43 -19.23 -6.96 -9.84
N ILE A 44 -20.44 -7.19 -9.36
CA ILE A 44 -20.74 -7.32 -7.94
C ILE A 44 -21.17 -8.75 -7.65
N GLU A 45 -20.42 -9.42 -6.77
CA GLU A 45 -20.74 -10.74 -6.24
C GLU A 45 -21.09 -10.62 -4.76
N ASN A 46 -22.37 -10.74 -4.43
CA ASN A 46 -22.84 -10.64 -3.05
C ASN A 46 -22.42 -11.88 -2.24
N ARG A 47 -21.91 -11.66 -1.02
CA ARG A 47 -21.51 -12.73 -0.10
C ARG A 47 -22.13 -12.51 1.28
N ALA A 48 -22.23 -13.56 2.08
CA ALA A 48 -22.68 -13.40 3.47
C ALA A 48 -21.69 -12.48 4.22
N GLY A 49 -22.18 -11.37 4.76
CA GLY A 49 -21.36 -10.38 5.47
C GLY A 49 -20.60 -9.40 4.55
N GLY A 50 -20.95 -9.29 3.26
CA GLY A 50 -20.27 -8.34 2.38
C GLY A 50 -20.53 -8.52 0.88
N ALA A 51 -19.64 -7.98 0.07
CA ALA A 51 -19.66 -8.17 -1.38
C ALA A 51 -18.23 -8.16 -1.94
N LEU A 52 -18.00 -8.95 -2.99
CA LEU A 52 -16.78 -8.90 -3.78
C LEU A 52 -17.04 -8.10 -5.04
N LEU A 53 -16.35 -6.98 -5.20
CA LEU A 53 -16.34 -6.20 -6.45
C LEU A 53 -15.15 -6.65 -7.27
N LYS A 54 -15.39 -6.95 -8.55
CA LYS A 54 -14.34 -7.11 -9.57
C LYS A 54 -14.46 -5.99 -10.57
N TYR A 55 -13.33 -5.46 -11.03
CA TYR A 55 -13.32 -4.31 -11.93
C TYR A 55 -12.09 -4.35 -12.84
N THR A 56 -12.17 -3.62 -13.95
CA THR A 56 -11.03 -3.38 -14.85
C THR A 56 -10.33 -2.09 -14.45
N LEU A 57 -9.03 -2.18 -14.15
CA LEU A 57 -8.18 -1.05 -13.84
C LEU A 57 -7.87 -0.24 -15.12
N PRO A 58 -7.88 1.10 -15.07
CA PRO A 58 -7.40 1.93 -16.17
C PRO A 58 -5.88 1.79 -16.34
N VAL A 59 -5.38 2.05 -17.54
CA VAL A 59 -3.94 2.10 -17.81
C VAL A 59 -3.41 3.47 -17.36
N ASP A 60 -3.03 3.56 -16.09
CA ASP A 60 -2.43 4.77 -15.52
C ASP A 60 -1.29 4.40 -14.56
N LYS A 61 -0.12 5.01 -14.77
CA LYS A 61 1.06 4.82 -13.93
C LYS A 61 0.92 5.49 -12.55
N ASN A 62 0.03 6.48 -12.44
CA ASN A 62 -0.22 7.23 -11.22
C ASN A 62 -1.35 6.62 -10.37
N LEU A 63 -1.95 5.51 -10.81
CA LEU A 63 -3.01 4.84 -10.03
C LEU A 63 -2.39 4.09 -8.85
N LEU A 64 -2.69 4.55 -7.63
CA LEU A 64 -2.17 3.94 -6.39
C LEU A 64 -3.14 2.92 -5.79
N TYR A 65 -4.43 3.24 -5.78
CA TYR A 65 -5.48 2.42 -5.20
C TYR A 65 -6.84 2.76 -5.80
N VAL A 66 -7.76 1.80 -5.67
CA VAL A 66 -9.18 1.97 -5.97
C VAL A 66 -9.92 2.12 -4.64
N ARG A 67 -10.79 3.13 -4.53
CA ARG A 67 -11.65 3.36 -3.36
C ARG A 67 -13.09 3.06 -3.72
N ALA A 68 -13.74 2.22 -2.93
CA ALA A 68 -15.19 2.05 -2.95
C ALA A 68 -15.79 2.79 -1.75
N GLU A 69 -16.77 3.64 -2.01
CA GLU A 69 -17.56 4.35 -1.01
C GLU A 69 -19.00 3.83 -1.10
N TYR A 70 -19.52 3.34 0.01
CA TYR A 70 -20.80 2.64 0.05
C TYR A 70 -21.51 2.86 1.37
N GLU A 71 -22.83 2.76 1.34
CA GLU A 71 -23.69 2.93 2.50
C GLU A 71 -24.10 1.57 3.04
N ILE A 72 -23.69 1.23 4.27
CA ILE A 72 -24.08 -0.05 4.91
C ILE A 72 -25.47 0.08 5.56
N LYS A 73 -25.77 1.26 6.11
CA LYS A 73 -27.05 1.60 6.74
C LYS A 73 -27.37 3.06 6.37
N PRO A 74 -28.65 3.46 6.36
CA PRO A 74 -29.03 4.85 6.13
C PRO A 74 -28.20 5.83 6.97
N GLY A 75 -27.43 6.70 6.33
CA GLY A 75 -26.53 7.69 6.91
C GLY A 75 -25.14 7.18 7.33
N VAL A 76 -24.82 5.91 7.14
CA VAL A 76 -23.53 5.30 7.53
C VAL A 76 -22.72 4.93 6.30
N ILE A 77 -21.88 5.86 5.86
CA ILE A 77 -20.92 5.69 4.77
C ILE A 77 -19.69 4.93 5.28
N ARG A 78 -19.24 3.95 4.51
CA ARG A 78 -17.97 3.26 4.68
C ARG A 78 -17.12 3.41 3.43
N GLU A 79 -15.82 3.39 3.67
CA GLU A 79 -14.82 3.37 2.61
C GLU A 79 -13.99 2.10 2.73
N THR A 80 -13.74 1.47 1.60
CA THR A 80 -12.77 0.37 1.50
C THR A 80 -11.83 0.65 0.33
N LYS A 81 -10.56 0.28 0.49
CA LYS A 81 -9.51 0.53 -0.50
C LYS A 81 -8.88 -0.78 -0.94
N SER A 82 -8.55 -0.86 -2.21
CA SER A 82 -7.76 -1.95 -2.77
C SER A 82 -6.56 -1.38 -3.51
N SER A 83 -5.38 -1.96 -3.30
CA SER A 83 -4.15 -1.53 -3.98
C SER A 83 -4.25 -1.74 -5.48
N TYR A 84 -3.50 -0.96 -6.25
CA TYR A 84 -3.38 -1.09 -7.70
C TYR A 84 -3.07 -2.53 -8.19
N PHE A 85 -2.39 -3.34 -7.38
CA PHE A 85 -2.06 -4.73 -7.72
C PHE A 85 -3.26 -5.69 -7.74
N LYS A 86 -4.46 -5.22 -7.36
CA LYS A 86 -5.67 -6.04 -7.29
C LYS A 86 -6.76 -5.46 -8.18
N ASP A 87 -7.39 -6.36 -8.94
CA ASP A 87 -8.58 -6.13 -9.76
C ASP A 87 -9.89 -6.31 -8.97
N SER A 88 -9.77 -6.48 -7.65
CA SER A 88 -10.89 -6.82 -6.79
C SER A 88 -10.82 -6.11 -5.43
N LEU A 89 -12.00 -5.85 -4.88
CA LEU A 89 -12.21 -5.16 -3.62
C LEU A 89 -13.32 -5.85 -2.84
N VAL A 90 -13.05 -6.19 -1.59
CA VAL A 90 -13.99 -6.85 -0.68
C VAL A 90 -14.64 -5.79 0.20
N LEU A 91 -15.97 -5.70 0.17
CA LEU A 91 -16.76 -4.93 1.12
C LEU A 91 -17.09 -5.82 2.31
N GLU A 92 -17.01 -5.27 3.50
CA GLU A 92 -17.41 -5.94 4.75
C GLU A 92 -18.65 -5.22 5.31
N GLY A 93 -19.65 -6.02 5.71
CA GLY A 93 -20.98 -5.58 6.17
C GLY A 93 -21.28 -5.95 7.61
#